data_AF-A0A3M1FN68-F1
#
_entry.id   AF-A0A3M1FN68-F1
#
_cell.length_a   1.000
_cell.length_b   1.000
_cell.length_c   1.000
_cell.angle_alpha   90.00
_cell.angle_beta   90.00
_cell.angle_gamma   90.00
#
_symmetry.space_group_name_H-M   'P 1'
#
loop_
_entity.id
_entity.type
_entity.pdbx_description
1 polymer ?
#
loop_
_entity_poly.entity_id
_entity_poly.type
_entity_poly.pdbx_seq_one_letter_code
_entity_poly.pdbx_strand_id
1 'polypeptide(L)'
;MLTIYDPAQAQETILRRRAWDAFEAPPRLLDSIEALFGERLTPEEVVRRILADVRSRGDEAIRAWTRRIDRVETPSLVVEPSQIQAAYSQVAPQVVDALRLAAARVERFHRRQPAISWIHNDEEGTLGQLVRPIDRVGLYIPGGTAPLPSSVLMTAIPA
;
A
#
# COMPACT_ATOMS: atom_id res chain seq x y z
N MET A 1 -27.09 14.04 19.46
CA MET A 1 -27.53 15.04 18.46
C MET A 1 -26.60 16.24 18.61
N LEU A 2 -25.86 16.60 17.55
CA LEU A 2 -25.13 17.86 17.54
C LEU A 2 -26.17 18.97 17.27
N THR A 3 -26.45 19.79 18.27
CA THR A 3 -27.36 20.93 18.09
C THR A 3 -26.55 22.10 17.56
N ILE A 4 -26.75 22.42 16.28
CA ILE A 4 -26.05 23.48 15.55
C ILE A 4 -27.07 24.62 15.36
N TYR A 5 -26.83 25.76 15.99
CA TYR A 5 -27.80 26.87 16.00
C TYR A 5 -27.47 27.97 15.00
N ASP A 6 -26.22 28.04 14.51
CA ASP A 6 -25.81 29.05 13.54
C ASP A 6 -24.75 28.55 12.53
N PRO A 7 -24.56 29.27 11.40
CA PRO A 7 -23.61 28.89 10.36
C PRO A 7 -22.14 28.86 10.79
N ALA A 8 -21.72 29.66 11.79
CA ALA A 8 -20.35 29.65 12.29
C ALA A 8 -20.07 28.36 13.07
N GLN A 9 -21.00 27.97 13.93
CA GLN A 9 -20.95 26.70 14.68
C GLN A 9 -20.99 25.49 13.72
N ALA A 10 -21.70 25.60 12.59
CA ALA A 10 -21.71 24.59 11.55
C ALA A 10 -20.35 24.44 10.86
N GLN A 11 -19.65 25.54 10.57
CA GLN A 11 -18.33 25.59 9.94
C GLN A 11 -17.21 24.99 10.81
N GLU A 12 -17.36 25.03 12.14
CA GLU A 12 -16.41 24.41 13.07
C GLU A 12 -16.66 22.90 13.27
N THR A 13 -17.81 22.39 12.84
CA THR A 13 -18.24 20.99 13.06
C THR A 13 -18.44 20.24 11.75
N ILE A 14 -19.69 20.06 11.30
CA ILE A 14 -20.05 19.21 10.16
C ILE A 14 -19.70 19.84 8.81
N LEU A 15 -19.62 21.17 8.74
CA LEU A 15 -19.21 21.90 7.54
C LEU A 15 -17.72 22.24 7.55
N ARG A 16 -16.94 21.69 8.50
CA ARG A 16 -15.49 21.86 8.53
C ARG A 16 -14.88 21.19 7.30
N ARG A 17 -14.71 21.97 6.24
CA ARG A 17 -13.99 21.55 5.03
C ARG A 17 -12.50 21.53 5.33
N ARG A 18 -12.01 20.38 5.77
CA ARG A 18 -10.58 20.09 5.66
C ARG A 18 -10.25 19.81 4.21
N ALA A 19 -9.13 20.37 3.75
CA ALA A 19 -8.56 19.92 2.50
C ALA A 19 -8.30 18.41 2.63
N TRP A 20 -8.55 17.66 1.57
CA TRP A 20 -8.46 16.19 1.58
C TRP A 20 -7.03 15.71 1.87
N ASP A 21 -6.05 16.58 1.64
CA ASP A 21 -4.62 16.46 1.89
C ASP A 21 -4.15 17.09 3.22
N ALA A 22 -5.04 17.70 4.01
CA ALA A 22 -4.71 18.28 5.30
C ALA A 22 -4.50 17.20 6.37
N PHE A 23 -3.38 16.48 6.27
CA PHE A 23 -2.91 15.54 7.27
C PHE A 23 -2.19 16.29 8.40
N GLU A 24 -2.80 16.32 9.58
CA GLU A 24 -2.13 16.77 10.80
C GLU A 24 -1.42 15.58 11.46
N ALA A 25 -0.09 15.65 11.47
CA ALA A 25 0.75 14.62 12.07
C ALA A 25 0.54 14.57 13.60
N PRO A 26 0.26 13.39 14.19
CA PRO A 26 0.22 13.24 15.63
C PRO A 26 1.56 13.66 16.27
N PRO A 27 1.57 14.25 17.49
CA PRO A 27 2.82 14.69 18.14
C PRO A 27 3.88 13.58 18.23
N ARG A 28 3.46 12.35 18.55
CA ARG A 28 4.38 11.19 18.59
C ARG A 28 5.09 10.93 17.26
N LEU A 29 4.43 11.18 16.12
CA LEU A 29 5.05 11.03 14.81
C LEU A 29 6.08 12.13 14.59
N LEU A 30 5.76 13.38 14.93
CA LEU A 30 6.69 14.51 14.83
C LEU A 30 7.92 14.30 15.71
N ASP A 31 7.75 13.82 16.95
CA ASP A 31 8.85 13.52 17.86
C ASP A 31 9.73 12.38 17.33
N SER A 32 9.10 11.36 16.71
CA SER A 32 9.84 10.25 16.07
C SER A 32 10.63 10.73 14.85
N ILE A 33 10.05 11.63 14.05
CA ILE A 33 10.72 12.25 12.91
C ILE A 33 11.92 13.08 13.39
N GLU A 34 11.73 13.90 14.41
CA GLU A 34 12.77 14.74 14.98
C GLU A 34 13.94 13.91 15.53
N ALA A 35 13.64 12.80 16.23
CA ALA A 35 14.66 11.86 16.68
C ALA A 35 15.43 11.18 15.52
N LEU A 36 14.75 10.90 14.40
CA LEU A 36 15.35 10.21 13.25
C LEU A 36 16.17 11.14 12.35
N PHE A 37 15.70 12.36 12.13
CA PHE A 37 16.27 13.34 11.20
C PHE A 37 17.12 14.41 11.89
N GLY A 38 17.01 14.58 13.20
CA GLY A 38 17.70 15.61 13.98
C GLY A 38 17.08 17.00 13.86
N GLU A 39 15.93 17.12 13.19
CA GLU A 39 15.17 18.36 13.02
C GLU A 39 13.68 18.07 12.88
N ARG A 40 12.86 19.04 13.27
CA ARG A 40 11.40 18.88 13.27
C ARG A 40 10.85 19.10 11.85
N LEU A 41 10.45 18.01 11.21
CA LEU A 41 9.93 18.01 9.84
C LEU A 41 8.49 17.51 9.79
N THR A 42 7.77 17.98 8.77
CA THR A 42 6.49 17.39 8.38
C THR A 42 6.67 16.02 7.72
N PRO A 43 5.66 15.14 7.76
CA PRO A 43 5.72 13.87 7.03
C PRO A 43 5.98 14.04 5.53
N GLU A 44 5.47 15.10 4.91
CA GLU A 44 5.69 15.38 3.49
C GLU A 44 7.17 15.69 3.19
N GLU A 45 7.81 16.51 4.03
CA GLU A 45 9.24 16.82 3.90
C GLU A 45 10.11 15.58 4.10
N VAL A 46 9.76 14.74 5.07
CA VAL A 46 10.43 13.45 5.31
C VAL A 46 10.33 12.55 4.08
N VAL A 47 9.12 12.35 3.56
CA VAL A 47 8.89 11.51 2.37
C VAL A 47 9.66 12.07 1.18
N ARG A 48 9.63 13.39 0.95
CA ARG A 48 10.36 14.04 -0.16
C ARG A 48 11.86 13.79 -0.08
N ARG A 49 12.44 13.86 1.13
CA ARG A 49 13.88 13.60 1.34
C ARG A 49 14.24 12.14 1.10
N ILE A 50 13.47 11.20 1.64
CA ILE A 50 13.70 9.75 1.42
C ILE A 50 13.59 9.42 -0.07
N LEU A 51 12.57 9.94 -0.77
CA LEU A 51 12.40 9.72 -2.20
C LEU A 51 13.56 10.30 -3.02
N ALA A 52 14.04 11.51 -2.69
CA ALA A 52 15.17 12.12 -3.38
C ALA A 52 16.45 11.28 -3.21
N ASP A 53 16.66 10.73 -2.01
CA ASP A 53 17.81 9.90 -1.67
C ASP A 53 17.78 8.53 -2.36
N VAL A 54 16.62 7.87 -2.37
CA VAL A 54 16.43 6.61 -3.12
C VAL A 54 16.60 6.81 -4.62
N ARG A 55 16.15 7.96 -5.16
CA ARG A 55 16.34 8.28 -6.59
C ARG A 55 17.80 8.51 -6.97
N SER A 56 18.61 9.05 -6.07
CA SER A 56 20.01 9.38 -6.36
C SER A 56 20.97 8.22 -6.09
N ARG A 57 20.73 7.44 -5.03
CA ARG A 57 21.64 6.37 -4.57
C ARG A 57 21.09 4.95 -4.69
N GLY A 58 19.82 4.79 -5.06
CA GLY A 58 19.19 3.48 -5.24
C GLY A 58 19.26 2.60 -3.99
N ASP A 59 19.72 1.36 -4.15
CA ASP A 59 19.77 0.33 -3.10
C ASP A 59 20.60 0.73 -1.88
N GLU A 60 21.63 1.58 -2.04
CA GLU A 60 22.42 2.07 -0.93
C GLU A 60 21.57 2.91 0.04
N ALA A 61 20.73 3.80 -0.51
CA ALA A 61 19.80 4.59 0.29
C ALA A 61 18.74 3.70 0.93
N ILE A 62 18.21 2.70 0.21
CA ILE A 62 17.24 1.75 0.77
C ILE A 62 17.82 1.06 2.01
N ARG A 63 19.03 0.49 1.91
CA ARG A 63 19.71 -0.18 3.03
C ARG A 63 19.97 0.78 4.20
N ALA A 64 20.38 2.01 3.90
CA ALA A 64 20.60 3.03 4.91
C ALA A 64 19.31 3.40 5.66
N TRP A 65 18.19 3.57 4.95
CA TRP A 65 16.88 3.86 5.55
C TRP A 65 16.31 2.67 6.31
N THR A 66 16.43 1.45 5.79
CA THR A 66 16.04 0.22 6.52
C THR A 66 16.81 0.12 7.84
N ARG A 67 18.12 0.37 7.86
CA ARG A 67 18.90 0.38 9.11
C ARG A 67 18.42 1.45 10.07
N ARG A 68 18.10 2.67 9.59
CA ARG A 68 17.71 3.80 10.45
C ARG A 68 16.29 3.67 11.00
N ILE A 69 15.34 3.23 10.16
CA ILE A 69 13.91 3.18 10.47
C ILE A 69 13.55 1.83 11.09
N ASP A 70 13.89 0.74 10.41
CA ASP A 70 13.50 -0.62 10.82
C ASP A 70 14.49 -1.23 11.82
N ARG A 71 15.67 -0.61 11.99
CA ARG A 71 16.75 -1.06 12.89
C ARG A 71 17.25 -2.47 12.57
N VAL A 72 17.21 -2.84 11.29
CA VAL A 72 17.66 -4.13 10.78
C VAL A 72 18.72 -3.91 9.71
N GLU A 73 19.77 -4.73 9.74
CA GLU A 73 20.69 -4.87 8.63
C GLU A 73 20.34 -6.13 7.85
N THR A 74 20.13 -5.99 6.54
CA THR A 74 19.89 -7.13 5.66
C THR A 74 20.95 -7.21 4.57
N PRO A 75 21.56 -8.39 4.33
CA PRO A 75 22.50 -8.58 3.23
C PRO A 75 21.80 -8.51 1.86
N SER A 76 20.51 -8.87 1.78
CA SER A 76 19.73 -8.86 0.54
C SER A 76 18.43 -8.06 0.69
N LEU A 77 18.06 -7.33 -0.36
CA LEU A 77 16.73 -6.70 -0.46
C LEU A 77 15.66 -7.69 -0.91
N VAL A 78 16.08 -8.85 -1.42
CA VAL A 78 15.22 -9.92 -1.92
C VAL A 78 15.23 -11.06 -0.91
N VAL A 79 14.04 -11.56 -0.57
CA VAL A 79 13.90 -12.77 0.24
C VAL A 79 14.24 -13.98 -0.63
N GLU A 80 15.18 -14.80 -0.19
CA GLU A 80 15.63 -15.96 -0.95
C GLU A 80 14.52 -17.04 -1.04
N PRO A 81 14.40 -17.76 -2.17
CA PRO A 81 13.40 -18.81 -2.33
C PRO A 81 13.45 -19.89 -1.22
N SER A 82 14.65 -20.20 -0.72
CA SER A 82 14.85 -21.13 0.38
C SER A 82 14.23 -20.65 1.69
N GLN A 83 14.27 -19.33 1.97
CA GLN A 83 13.64 -18.73 3.14
C GLN A 83 12.12 -18.77 3.03
N ILE A 84 11.58 -18.56 1.82
CA ILE A 84 10.14 -18.68 1.56
C ILE A 84 9.67 -20.11 1.82
N GLN A 85 10.41 -21.10 1.30
CA GLN A 85 10.08 -22.52 1.51
C GLN A 85 10.17 -22.91 2.99
N ALA A 86 11.21 -22.46 3.68
CA ALA A 86 11.39 -22.71 5.11
C ALA A 86 10.27 -22.08 5.95
N ALA A 87 9.82 -20.86 5.59
CA ALA A 87 8.69 -20.21 6.24
C ALA A 87 7.39 -20.98 5.99
N TYR A 88 7.13 -21.38 4.75
CA TYR A 88 5.95 -22.17 4.37
C TYR A 88 5.88 -23.49 5.17
N SER A 89 6.99 -24.19 5.32
CA SER A 89 7.06 -25.45 6.10
C SER A 89 6.82 -25.28 7.60
N GLN A 90 6.94 -24.07 8.15
CA GLN A 90 6.65 -23.77 9.55
C GLN A 90 5.19 -23.41 9.81
N VAL A 91 4.41 -23.10 8.77
CA VAL A 91 3.00 -22.73 8.92
C VAL A 91 2.16 -23.99 9.15
N ALA A 92 1.29 -23.95 10.15
CA ALA A 92 0.38 -25.06 10.44
C ALA A 92 -0.49 -25.41 9.20
N PRO A 93 -0.65 -26.69 8.85
CA PRO A 93 -1.38 -27.10 7.64
C PRO A 93 -2.79 -26.49 7.52
N GLN A 94 -3.52 -26.43 8.63
CA GLN A 94 -4.85 -25.81 8.71
C GLN A 94 -4.88 -24.33 8.29
N VAL A 95 -3.81 -23.57 8.57
CA VAL A 95 -3.68 -22.17 8.17
C VAL A 95 -3.41 -22.09 6.67
N VAL A 96 -2.54 -22.95 6.15
CA VAL A 96 -2.28 -23.07 4.71
C VAL A 96 -3.57 -23.38 3.95
N ASP A 97 -4.36 -24.34 4.42
CA ASP A 97 -5.62 -24.73 3.80
C ASP A 97 -6.64 -23.59 3.82
N ALA A 98 -6.72 -22.85 4.94
CA ALA A 98 -7.57 -21.66 5.04
C ALA A 98 -7.16 -20.57 4.04
N LEU A 99 -5.86 -20.31 3.89
CA LEU A 99 -5.33 -19.33 2.93
C LEU A 99 -5.58 -19.77 1.49
N ARG A 100 -5.43 -21.06 1.16
CA ARG A 100 -5.75 -21.62 -0.16
C ARG A 100 -7.23 -21.50 -0.49
N LEU A 101 -8.11 -21.79 0.48
CA LEU A 101 -9.56 -21.61 0.31
C LEU A 101 -9.91 -20.14 0.06
N ALA A 102 -9.30 -19.21 0.81
CA ALA A 102 -9.49 -17.78 0.61
C ALA A 102 -9.02 -17.34 -0.78
N ALA A 103 -7.80 -17.76 -1.18
CA ALA A 103 -7.23 -17.46 -2.49
C ALA A 103 -8.15 -17.92 -3.64
N ALA A 104 -8.63 -19.18 -3.59
CA ALA A 104 -9.54 -19.71 -4.60
C ALA A 104 -10.86 -18.94 -4.68
N ARG A 105 -11.39 -18.45 -3.55
CA ARG A 105 -12.62 -17.63 -3.52
C ARG A 105 -12.38 -16.24 -4.13
N VAL A 106 -11.27 -15.59 -3.76
CA VAL A 106 -10.87 -14.27 -4.29
C VAL A 106 -10.66 -14.36 -5.80
N GLU A 107 -9.93 -15.38 -6.27
CA GLU A 107 -9.69 -15.62 -7.68
C GLU A 107 -11.01 -15.86 -8.44
N ARG A 108 -11.87 -16.75 -7.94
CA ARG A 108 -13.16 -17.05 -8.58
C ARG A 108 -14.04 -15.83 -8.71
N PHE A 109 -13.99 -14.91 -7.75
CA PHE A 109 -14.72 -13.66 -7.81
C PHE A 109 -14.11 -12.72 -8.86
N HIS A 110 -12.80 -12.45 -8.78
CA HIS A 110 -12.13 -11.50 -9.67
C HIS A 110 -12.10 -12.00 -11.11
N ARG A 111 -12.06 -13.31 -11.40
CA ARG A 111 -12.19 -13.85 -12.77
C ARG A 111 -13.49 -13.45 -13.49
N ARG A 112 -14.53 -13.02 -12.77
CA ARG A 112 -15.81 -12.57 -13.34
C ARG A 112 -15.90 -11.07 -13.61
N GLN A 113 -14.90 -10.29 -13.17
CA GLN A 113 -14.93 -8.83 -13.22
C GLN A 113 -14.26 -8.18 -14.44
N PRO A 114 -13.18 -8.74 -15.04
CA PRO A 114 -12.49 -8.10 -16.15
C PRO A 114 -13.45 -7.74 -17.29
N ALA A 115 -13.39 -6.48 -17.71
CA ALA A 115 -14.00 -6.05 -18.95
C ALA A 115 -13.28 -6.76 -20.11
N ILE A 116 -14.07 -7.31 -21.04
CA ILE A 116 -13.54 -7.99 -22.22
C ILE A 116 -13.34 -6.95 -23.30
N SER A 117 -12.19 -7.00 -23.98
CA SER A 117 -11.95 -6.18 -25.16
C SER A 117 -13.00 -6.47 -26.23
N TRP A 118 -13.50 -5.43 -26.89
CA TRP A 118 -14.53 -5.57 -27.92
C TRP A 118 -14.25 -4.64 -29.10
N ILE A 119 -14.78 -5.04 -30.25
CA ILE A 119 -14.77 -4.26 -31.50
C ILE A 119 -16.19 -4.35 -32.06
N HIS A 120 -16.73 -3.21 -32.46
CA HIS A 120 -18.02 -3.05 -33.11
C HIS A 120 -17.80 -2.40 -34.47
N ASN A 121 -18.45 -2.94 -35.50
CA ASN A 121 -18.43 -2.39 -36.84
C ASN A 121 -19.87 -2.14 -37.28
N ASP A 122 -20.15 -0.93 -37.74
CA ASP A 122 -21.45 -0.51 -38.26
C ASP A 122 -21.29 0.38 -39.51
N GLU A 123 -22.39 0.94 -39.99
CA GLU A 123 -22.41 1.83 -41.17
C GLU A 123 -21.70 3.18 -40.92
N GLU A 124 -21.48 3.55 -39.64
CA GLU A 124 -20.80 4.78 -39.23
C GLU A 124 -19.28 4.57 -39.06
N GLY A 125 -18.85 3.32 -38.84
CA GLY A 125 -17.44 2.92 -38.86
C GLY A 125 -17.09 1.81 -37.87
N THR A 126 -15.83 1.79 -37.44
CA THR A 126 -15.32 0.82 -36.46
C THR A 126 -15.06 1.50 -35.12
N LEU A 127 -15.64 0.97 -34.06
CA LEU A 127 -15.42 1.39 -32.67
C LEU A 127 -14.95 0.20 -31.84
N GLY A 128 -14.23 0.45 -30.74
CA GLY A 128 -13.77 -0.63 -29.88
C GLY A 128 -13.15 -0.16 -28.58
N GLN A 129 -13.03 -1.10 -27.65
CA GLN A 129 -12.29 -0.92 -26.40
C GLN A 129 -11.27 -2.05 -26.27
N LEU A 130 -10.02 -1.68 -26.01
CA LEU A 130 -8.95 -2.63 -25.72
C LEU A 130 -8.60 -2.55 -24.24
N VAL A 131 -8.85 -3.65 -23.51
CA VAL A 131 -8.46 -3.80 -22.12
C VAL A 131 -7.15 -4.57 -22.06
N ARG A 132 -6.12 -3.98 -21.44
CA ARG A 132 -4.78 -4.59 -21.28
C ARG A 132 -4.33 -4.48 -19.82
N PRO A 133 -3.61 -5.48 -19.30
CA PRO A 133 -3.03 -5.41 -17.98
C PRO A 133 -1.91 -4.36 -17.93
N ILE A 134 -1.54 -3.95 -16.71
CA ILE A 134 -0.36 -3.14 -16.45
C ILE A 134 0.86 -4.06 -16.45
N ASP A 135 1.95 -3.68 -17.12
CA ASP A 135 3.14 -4.53 -17.27
C ASP A 135 3.80 -4.92 -15.94
N ARG A 136 3.77 -4.03 -14.95
CA ARG A 136 4.38 -4.23 -13.63
C ARG A 136 3.57 -3.53 -12.56
N VAL A 137 3.32 -4.24 -11.47
CA VAL A 137 2.65 -3.72 -10.27
C VAL A 137 3.52 -3.98 -9.04
N GLY A 138 3.52 -3.04 -8.10
CA GLY A 138 4.19 -3.16 -6.81
C GLY A 138 3.15 -3.24 -5.69
N LEU A 139 3.34 -4.19 -4.77
CA LEU A 139 2.42 -4.42 -3.64
C LEU A 139 3.17 -4.09 -2.34
N TYR A 140 2.64 -3.13 -1.58
CA TYR A 140 3.18 -2.81 -0.24
C TYR A 140 2.32 -3.45 0.84
N ILE A 141 2.96 -4.26 1.68
CA ILE A 141 2.33 -4.95 2.80
C ILE A 141 3.01 -4.46 4.08
N PRO A 142 2.29 -3.75 4.96
CA PRO A 142 2.91 -3.25 6.18
C PRO A 142 3.31 -4.40 7.09
N GLY A 143 4.52 -4.31 7.63
CA GLY A 143 4.98 -5.18 8.71
C GLY A 143 4.35 -4.81 10.05
N GLY A 144 4.64 -5.59 11.10
CA GLY A 144 4.14 -5.32 12.45
C GLY A 144 3.95 -6.59 13.27
N THR A 145 3.26 -6.45 14.40
CA THR A 145 3.00 -7.55 15.34
C THR A 145 2.01 -8.59 14.83
N ALA A 146 1.13 -8.21 13.90
CA ALA A 146 0.16 -9.10 13.29
C ALA A 146 0.46 -9.24 11.79
N PRO A 147 0.74 -10.46 11.28
CA PRO A 147 0.90 -10.67 9.86
C PRO A 147 -0.44 -10.44 9.13
N LEU A 148 -0.41 -9.81 7.96
CA LEU A 148 -1.59 -9.48 7.14
C LEU A 148 -1.63 -10.29 5.83
N PRO A 149 -1.73 -11.64 5.88
CA PRO A 149 -1.72 -12.47 4.67
C PRO A 149 -2.94 -12.21 3.78
N SER A 150 -4.07 -11.77 4.35
CA SER A 150 -5.26 -11.40 3.57
C SER A 150 -5.01 -10.22 2.63
N SER A 151 -4.24 -9.21 3.05
CA SER A 151 -3.86 -8.08 2.21
C SER A 151 -3.02 -8.53 1.01
N VAL A 152 -2.14 -9.52 1.20
CA VAL A 152 -1.38 -10.13 0.10
C VAL A 152 -2.34 -10.78 -0.89
N LEU A 153 -3.24 -11.65 -0.41
CA LEU A 153 -4.18 -12.36 -1.30
C LEU A 153 -5.09 -11.39 -2.07
N MET A 154 -5.63 -10.37 -1.39
CA MET A 154 -6.56 -9.41 -2.00
C MET A 154 -5.91 -8.46 -3.00
N THR A 155 -4.58 -8.33 -3.00
CA THR A 155 -3.86 -7.42 -3.90
C THR A 155 -3.08 -8.17 -4.98
N ALA A 156 -2.49 -9.32 -4.65
CA ALA A 156 -1.69 -10.12 -5.59
C ALA A 156 -2.53 -11.00 -6.53
N ILE A 157 -3.71 -11.46 -6.11
CA ILE A 157 -4.58 -12.31 -6.96
C ILE A 157 -5.29 -11.53 -8.08
N PRO A 158 -5.82 -10.30 -7.86
CA PRO A 158 -6.43 -9.54 -8.94
C PRO A 158 -5.41 -8.84 -9.87
N ALA A 159 -4.16 -8.71 -9.42
CA ALA A 159 -3.05 -8.20 -10.20
C ALA A 159 -2.63 -9.19 -11.30
#